data_AF-A0AAN6Z3I7-F1
#
_entry.id   AF-A0AAN6Z3I7-F1
#
_cell.length_a   1.000
_cell.length_b   1.000
_cell.length_c   1.000
_cell.angle_alpha   90.00
_cell.angle_beta   90.00
_cell.angle_gamma   90.00
#
_symmetry.space_group_name_H-M   'P 1'
#
loop_
_entity.id
_entity.type
_entity.pdbx_description
1 polymer ?
#
loop_
_entity_poly.entity_id
_entity_poly.type
_entity_poly.pdbx_seq_one_letter_code
_entity_poly.pdbx_strand_id
1 'polypeptide(L)'
;MFRSWYDRLDEKTEFWLEFQTVHDGMDVPGNHGANTAFTCFSALPTELRLKIWEQLIQPRIILAACFDSRFRDEKREQLMQRPKKRPIPVLLHINHESRTLALRHYELAFAWKIPHRLAGPETSVLPASKEAHVWFNFGLDALLLLGELEPYDEYGFNSPMVYFLRREDTRRVRHVACAFEELHLSLYESDQVFGSLFHIIDMFPAAQRLLITSTPQDAEVRHLVLPTTDNVVQKLWSAFMNGTTCMTSSLVKRQILMIREADLPEFIVRHS
;
A
#
# COMPACT_ATOMS: atom_id res chain seq x y z
N MET A 1 21.00 9.09 32.50
CA MET A 1 21.68 7.79 32.29
C MET A 1 21.85 7.63 30.79
N PHE A 2 23.03 7.94 30.27
CA PHE A 2 23.31 7.89 28.83
C PHE A 2 23.49 6.42 28.44
N ARG A 3 22.57 5.86 27.65
CA ARG A 3 22.79 4.58 26.97
C ARG A 3 23.99 4.76 26.03
N SER A 4 25.01 3.93 26.19
CA SER A 4 26.19 3.94 25.35
C SER A 4 25.78 3.53 23.93
N TRP A 5 26.43 4.07 22.90
CA TRP A 5 26.24 3.60 21.53
C TRP A 5 26.51 2.09 21.39
N TYR A 6 27.34 1.51 22.27
CA TYR A 6 27.58 0.07 22.34
C TYR A 6 26.38 -0.75 22.84
N ASP A 7 25.44 -0.16 23.59
CA ASP A 7 24.25 -0.89 24.09
C ASP A 7 23.20 -1.13 22.98
N ARG A 8 23.30 -0.43 21.84
CA ARG A 8 22.39 -0.60 20.68
C ARG A 8 22.75 -1.75 19.76
N LEU A 9 23.95 -2.34 19.91
CA LEU A 9 24.40 -3.47 19.08
C LEU A 9 23.86 -4.83 19.56
N ASP A 10 23.31 -4.90 20.78
CA ASP A 10 22.70 -6.13 21.33
C ASP A 10 21.17 -6.18 21.16
N GLU A 11 20.53 -5.09 20.74
CA GLU A 11 19.07 -5.05 20.53
C GLU A 11 18.75 -5.66 19.16
N LYS A 12 18.24 -6.89 19.17
CA LYS A 12 17.72 -7.55 17.96
C LYS A 12 16.65 -6.69 17.30
N THR A 13 16.77 -6.51 15.99
CA THR A 13 15.84 -5.72 15.20
C THR A 13 14.64 -6.59 14.81
N GLU A 14 13.43 -6.06 14.95
CA GLU A 14 12.20 -6.69 14.47
C GLU A 14 11.65 -5.88 13.31
N PHE A 15 11.34 -6.56 12.21
CA PHE A 15 10.50 -6.00 11.16
C PHE A 15 9.13 -6.66 11.16
N TRP A 16 8.08 -5.89 10.88
CA TRP A 16 6.74 -6.46 10.70
C TRP A 16 5.88 -5.63 9.77
N LEU A 17 4.87 -6.27 9.18
CA LEU A 17 3.85 -5.56 8.41
C LEU A 17 2.59 -5.31 9.24
N GLU A 18 2.14 -4.06 9.26
CA GLU A 18 0.80 -3.69 9.70
C GLU A 18 -0.05 -3.25 8.51
N PHE A 19 -1.35 -3.57 8.57
CA PHE A 19 -2.31 -3.19 7.55
C PHE A 19 -3.38 -2.27 8.12
N GLN A 20 -3.73 -1.22 7.38
CA GLN A 20 -4.77 -0.27 7.76
C GLN A 20 -5.60 0.11 6.54
N THR A 21 -6.93 0.02 6.65
CA THR A 21 -7.82 0.64 5.66
C THR A 21 -7.81 2.15 5.88
N VAL A 22 -7.30 2.90 4.91
CA VAL A 22 -7.26 4.37 4.98
C VAL A 22 -8.43 5.02 4.23
N HIS A 23 -9.01 4.31 3.27
CA HIS A 23 -10.24 4.71 2.57
C HIS A 23 -11.11 3.48 2.30
N ASP A 24 -12.40 3.55 2.59
CA ASP A 24 -13.35 2.43 2.41
C ASP A 24 -14.33 2.62 1.25
N GLY A 25 -14.22 3.73 0.50
CA GLY A 25 -15.06 4.00 -0.67
C GLY A 25 -16.45 4.53 -0.32
N MET A 26 -16.78 4.67 0.97
CA MET A 26 -18.12 5.00 1.45
C MET A 26 -18.25 6.46 1.91
N ASP A 27 -17.23 7.28 1.70
CA ASP A 27 -17.26 8.70 2.06
C ASP A 27 -18.18 9.45 1.08
N VAL A 28 -19.39 9.77 1.55
CA VAL A 28 -20.38 10.51 0.76
C VAL A 28 -20.20 12.01 1.03
N PRO A 29 -19.85 12.84 0.02
CA PRO A 29 -19.78 14.27 0.20
C PRO A 29 -21.19 14.87 0.28
N GLY A 30 -21.67 15.16 1.50
CA GLY A 30 -22.92 15.88 1.68
C GLY A 30 -23.53 15.74 3.07
N ASN A 31 -24.03 16.84 3.63
CA ASN A 31 -24.90 16.84 4.80
C ASN A 31 -26.29 16.34 4.38
N HIS A 32 -26.44 15.03 4.23
CA HIS A 32 -27.74 14.44 3.94
C HIS A 32 -28.60 14.53 5.20
N GLY A 33 -29.68 15.31 5.12
CA GLY A 33 -30.68 15.41 6.17
C GLY A 33 -31.10 14.02 6.67
N ALA A 34 -31.24 13.89 7.98
CA ALA A 34 -31.45 12.64 8.71
C ALA A 34 -32.78 11.94 8.38
N ASN A 35 -32.92 11.40 7.16
CA ASN A 35 -33.95 10.42 6.86
C ASN A 35 -33.31 9.03 7.00
N THR A 36 -33.43 8.48 8.20
CA THR A 36 -32.57 7.41 8.71
C THR A 36 -33.04 5.99 8.41
N ALA A 37 -34.15 5.80 7.68
CA ALA A 37 -34.67 4.47 7.39
C ALA A 37 -35.40 4.37 6.05
N PHE A 38 -34.88 3.54 5.15
CA PHE A 38 -35.59 3.03 3.98
C PHE A 38 -36.15 1.64 4.31
N THR A 39 -37.44 1.55 4.65
CA THR A 39 -38.07 0.32 5.14
C THR A 39 -38.53 -0.63 4.02
N CYS A 40 -38.61 -0.16 2.78
CA CYS A 40 -39.09 -0.95 1.65
C CYS A 40 -38.02 -1.87 1.03
N PHE A 41 -36.77 -1.85 1.55
CA PHE A 41 -35.67 -2.62 0.94
C PHE A 41 -35.99 -4.10 0.81
N SER A 42 -36.57 -4.72 1.84
CA SER A 42 -36.94 -6.14 1.85
C SER A 42 -38.09 -6.48 0.91
N ALA A 43 -38.90 -5.49 0.51
CA ALA A 43 -40.01 -5.68 -0.43
C ALA A 43 -39.55 -5.66 -1.89
N LEU A 44 -38.30 -5.28 -2.16
CA LEU A 44 -37.74 -5.28 -3.52
C LEU A 44 -37.47 -6.72 -3.99
N PRO A 45 -37.70 -7.03 -5.28
CA PRO A 45 -37.20 -8.24 -5.92
C PRO A 45 -35.70 -8.44 -5.67
N THR A 46 -35.27 -9.70 -5.56
CA THR A 46 -33.89 -10.06 -5.24
C THR A 46 -32.88 -9.43 -6.20
N GLU A 47 -33.21 -9.34 -7.49
CA GLU A 47 -32.35 -8.74 -8.50
C GLU A 47 -32.10 -7.26 -8.22
N LEU A 48 -33.12 -6.52 -7.74
CA LEU A 48 -32.96 -5.12 -7.37
C LEU A 48 -32.17 -4.96 -6.07
N ARG A 49 -32.41 -5.83 -5.08
CA ARG A 49 -31.64 -5.84 -3.82
C ARG A 49 -30.16 -6.10 -4.09
N LEU A 50 -29.85 -7.08 -4.94
CA LEU A 50 -28.47 -7.38 -5.36
C LEU A 50 -27.83 -6.21 -6.09
N LYS A 51 -28.53 -5.57 -7.04
CA LYS A 51 -28.02 -4.37 -7.72
C LYS A 51 -27.71 -3.24 -6.75
N ILE A 52 -28.53 -3.04 -5.72
CA ILE A 52 -28.26 -2.04 -4.68
C ILE A 52 -27.03 -2.44 -3.86
N TRP A 53 -26.91 -3.71 -3.47
CA TRP A 53 -25.72 -4.20 -2.78
C TRP A 53 -24.44 -4.08 -3.60
N GLU A 54 -24.50 -4.29 -4.91
CA GLU A 54 -23.37 -4.09 -5.83
C GLU A 54 -22.88 -2.63 -5.79
N GLN A 55 -23.76 -1.65 -5.56
CA GLN A 55 -23.34 -0.25 -5.40
C GLN A 55 -22.50 0.00 -4.13
N LEU A 56 -22.52 -0.88 -3.14
CA LEU A 56 -21.67 -0.79 -1.95
C LEU A 56 -20.28 -1.43 -2.15
N ILE A 57 -20.04 -2.05 -3.32
CA ILE A 57 -18.71 -2.52 -3.70
C ILE A 57 -17.96 -1.32 -4.28
N GLN A 58 -17.22 -0.64 -3.41
CA GLN A 58 -16.42 0.53 -3.77
C GLN A 58 -14.92 0.22 -3.67
N PRO A 59 -14.08 0.86 -4.50
CA PRO A 59 -12.63 0.75 -4.36
C PRO A 59 -12.15 1.25 -3.01
N ARG A 60 -11.29 0.45 -2.36
CA ARG A 60 -10.70 0.79 -1.06
C ARG A 60 -9.20 0.99 -1.20
N ILE A 61 -8.62 1.72 -0.25
CA ILE A 61 -7.17 1.86 -0.14
C ILE A 61 -6.75 1.18 1.14
N ILE A 62 -5.98 0.11 0.98
CA ILE A 62 -5.37 -0.63 2.08
C ILE A 62 -3.90 -0.26 2.12
N LEU A 63 -3.47 0.28 3.26
CA LEU A 63 -2.10 0.58 3.54
C LEU A 63 -1.39 -0.66 4.09
N ALA A 64 -0.20 -0.96 3.57
CA ALA A 64 0.73 -1.94 4.12
C ALA A 64 1.99 -1.22 4.58
N ALA A 65 2.19 -1.14 5.89
CA ALA A 65 3.33 -0.45 6.51
C ALA A 65 4.37 -1.46 6.95
N CYS A 66 5.62 -1.30 6.50
CA CYS A 66 6.75 -2.04 7.04
C CYS A 66 7.38 -1.26 8.20
N PHE A 67 7.26 -1.82 9.40
CA PHE A 67 7.83 -1.25 10.61
C PHE A 67 9.19 -1.85 10.93
N ASP A 68 10.03 -1.02 11.54
CA ASP A 68 11.29 -1.36 12.18
C ASP A 68 11.18 -1.05 13.67
N SER A 69 11.58 -1.97 14.54
CA SER A 69 11.57 -1.77 15.99
C SER A 69 12.35 -0.53 16.45
N ARG A 70 13.38 -0.12 15.70
CA ARG A 70 14.24 1.04 15.99
C ARG A 70 13.50 2.38 15.80
N PHE A 71 12.52 2.42 14.90
CA PHE A 71 11.76 3.62 14.51
C PHE A 71 10.25 3.46 14.77
N ARG A 72 9.87 2.55 15.66
CA ARG A 72 8.48 2.16 15.91
C ARG A 72 7.56 3.35 16.18
N ASP A 73 7.98 4.27 17.04
CA ASP A 73 7.14 5.38 17.49
C ASP A 73 6.93 6.41 16.38
N GLU A 74 8.00 6.78 15.66
CA GLU A 74 7.94 7.70 14.52
C GLU A 74 7.02 7.16 13.40
N LYS A 75 7.22 5.90 12.99
CA LYS A 75 6.36 5.27 11.97
C LYS A 75 4.92 5.12 12.45
N ARG A 76 4.68 4.96 13.75
CA ARG A 76 3.32 4.94 14.30
C ARG A 76 2.66 6.31 14.23
N GLU A 77 3.38 7.37 14.54
CA GLU A 77 2.87 8.73 14.39
C GLU A 77 2.48 9.03 12.95
N GLN A 78 3.35 8.66 12.00
CA GLN A 78 3.10 8.77 10.57
C GLN A 78 1.86 7.98 10.12
N LEU A 79 1.66 6.77 10.64
CA LEU A 79 0.45 5.97 10.38
C LEU A 79 -0.81 6.60 11.00
N MET A 80 -0.71 7.18 12.20
CA MET A 80 -1.81 7.84 12.91
C MET A 80 -2.27 9.13 12.24
N GLN A 81 -1.42 9.78 11.43
CA GLN A 81 -1.82 10.93 10.60
C GLN A 81 -2.79 10.56 9.49
N ARG A 82 -2.90 9.27 9.15
CA ARG A 82 -3.79 8.77 8.11
C ARG A 82 -5.12 8.29 8.71
N PRO A 83 -6.25 8.47 8.00
CA PRO A 83 -7.54 7.99 8.48
C PRO A 83 -7.51 6.48 8.76
N LYS A 84 -8.20 6.06 9.81
CA LYS A 84 -8.41 4.65 10.14
C LYS A 84 -9.86 4.28 9.92
N LYS A 85 -10.14 3.56 8.84
CA LYS A 85 -11.47 3.07 8.49
C LYS A 85 -11.66 1.63 8.95
N ARG A 86 -12.85 1.09 8.73
CA ARG A 86 -13.17 -0.30 9.09
C ARG A 86 -12.33 -1.26 8.23
N PRO A 87 -11.66 -2.26 8.84
CA PRO A 87 -10.82 -3.20 8.08
C PRO A 87 -11.65 -4.14 7.20
N ILE A 88 -12.85 -4.50 7.66
CA ILE A 88 -13.71 -5.47 6.98
C ILE A 88 -14.75 -4.73 6.13
N PRO A 89 -14.91 -5.06 4.83
CA PRO A 89 -15.96 -4.52 3.98
C PRO A 89 -17.34 -4.57 4.63
N VAL A 90 -18.09 -3.48 4.55
CA VAL A 90 -19.42 -3.36 5.20
C VAL A 90 -20.37 -4.47 4.75
N LEU A 91 -20.35 -4.84 3.46
CA LEU A 91 -21.21 -5.89 2.89
C LEU A 91 -21.01 -7.26 3.55
N LEU A 92 -19.83 -7.55 4.10
CA LEU A 92 -19.57 -8.81 4.80
C LEU A 92 -20.26 -8.87 6.16
N HIS A 93 -20.83 -7.79 6.69
CA HIS A 93 -21.43 -7.77 8.03
C HIS A 93 -22.92 -7.39 8.07
N ILE A 94 -23.52 -6.96 6.95
CA ILE A 94 -24.93 -6.52 6.95
C ILE A 94 -25.87 -7.71 7.11
N ASN A 95 -25.91 -8.64 6.15
CA ASN A 95 -26.76 -9.83 6.20
C ASN A 95 -26.18 -10.99 5.35
N HIS A 96 -26.90 -12.11 5.27
CA HIS A 96 -26.46 -13.28 4.50
C HIS A 96 -26.32 -12.96 3.00
N GLU A 97 -27.31 -12.29 2.40
CA GLU A 97 -27.32 -11.98 0.96
C GLU A 97 -26.16 -11.05 0.57
N SER A 98 -25.93 -9.98 1.33
CA SER A 98 -24.83 -9.05 1.09
C SER A 98 -23.48 -9.73 1.26
N ARG A 99 -23.34 -10.62 2.26
CA ARG A 99 -22.12 -11.41 2.47
C ARG A 99 -21.87 -12.37 1.30
N THR A 100 -22.89 -13.08 0.83
CA THR A 100 -22.76 -13.99 -0.31
C THR A 100 -22.33 -13.24 -1.57
N LEU A 101 -22.86 -12.04 -1.81
CA LEU A 101 -22.41 -11.18 -2.90
C LEU A 101 -20.95 -10.75 -2.69
N ALA A 102 -20.60 -10.20 -1.53
CA ALA A 102 -19.26 -9.67 -1.25
C ALA A 102 -18.17 -10.74 -1.37
N LEU A 103 -18.42 -11.97 -0.95
CA LEU A 103 -17.46 -13.08 -1.06
C LEU A 103 -17.16 -13.51 -2.50
N ARG A 104 -17.88 -13.00 -3.50
CA ARG A 104 -17.52 -13.16 -4.92
C ARG A 104 -16.42 -12.20 -5.37
N HIS A 105 -16.19 -11.14 -4.61
CA HIS A 105 -15.27 -10.05 -4.95
C HIS A 105 -14.11 -9.91 -3.96
N TYR A 106 -14.37 -10.18 -2.68
CA TYR A 106 -13.40 -10.05 -1.60
C TYR A 106 -12.90 -11.41 -1.14
N GLU A 107 -11.60 -11.49 -0.89
CA GLU A 107 -10.93 -12.62 -0.28
C GLU A 107 -9.95 -12.16 0.80
N LEU A 108 -9.62 -13.05 1.74
CA LEU A 108 -8.55 -12.79 2.71
C LEU A 108 -7.19 -12.96 2.03
N ALA A 109 -6.40 -11.90 2.01
CA ALA A 109 -5.10 -11.82 1.36
C ALA A 109 -4.02 -11.28 2.32
N PHE A 110 -2.81 -11.19 1.78
CA PHE A 110 -1.62 -10.59 2.40
C PHE A 110 -1.16 -11.29 3.67
N ALA A 111 -1.10 -12.62 3.62
CA ALA A 111 -0.17 -13.33 4.48
C ALA A 111 1.27 -12.89 4.16
N TRP A 112 2.13 -12.80 5.17
CA TRP A 112 3.48 -12.30 4.98
C TRP A 112 4.48 -12.99 5.88
N LYS A 113 5.75 -12.94 5.51
CA LYS A 113 6.88 -13.45 6.31
C LYS A 113 8.15 -12.66 5.99
N ILE A 114 9.01 -12.49 6.99
CA ILE A 114 10.34 -11.94 6.76
C ILE A 114 11.17 -12.95 5.96
N PRO A 115 11.80 -12.56 4.84
CA PRO A 115 12.67 -13.43 4.07
C PRO A 115 13.88 -13.91 4.88
N HIS A 116 14.26 -15.18 4.71
CA HIS A 116 15.39 -15.79 5.41
C HIS A 116 16.73 -15.08 5.20
N ARG A 117 16.88 -14.36 4.08
CA ARG A 117 18.09 -13.57 3.82
C ARG A 117 18.26 -12.43 4.83
N LEU A 118 17.14 -11.85 5.27
CA LEU A 118 17.15 -10.77 6.24
C LEU A 118 17.18 -11.30 7.68
N ALA A 119 16.43 -12.38 7.96
CA ALA A 119 16.34 -12.99 9.30
C ALA A 119 17.17 -14.30 9.41
N GLY A 120 18.41 -14.26 8.91
CA GLY A 120 19.34 -15.39 8.96
C GLY A 120 19.85 -15.66 10.38
N PRO A 121 20.39 -16.87 10.67
CA PRO A 121 20.91 -17.21 12.00
C PRO A 121 22.00 -16.27 12.51
N GLU A 122 22.74 -15.66 11.59
CA GLU A 122 23.86 -14.75 11.86
C GLU A 122 23.43 -13.29 11.98
N THR A 123 22.18 -12.97 11.61
CA THR A 123 21.64 -11.61 11.64
C THR A 123 20.96 -11.31 12.96
N SER A 124 21.05 -10.06 13.42
CA SER A 124 20.28 -9.54 14.54
C SER A 124 18.78 -9.35 14.25
N VAL A 125 18.29 -9.71 13.05
CA VAL A 125 16.88 -9.59 12.68
C VAL A 125 16.08 -10.84 13.08
N LEU A 126 15.00 -10.63 13.85
CA LEU A 126 14.13 -11.73 14.27
C LEU A 126 13.18 -12.15 13.15
N PRO A 127 13.01 -13.46 12.88
CA PRO A 127 12.04 -13.93 11.90
C PRO A 127 10.61 -13.68 12.41
N ALA A 128 9.76 -13.13 11.54
CA ALA A 128 8.34 -12.96 11.81
C ALA A 128 7.49 -13.39 10.62
N SER A 129 6.27 -13.82 10.88
CA SER A 129 5.28 -14.11 9.83
C SER A 129 3.86 -13.98 10.38
N LYS A 130 2.90 -13.79 9.47
CA LYS A 130 1.49 -13.69 9.81
C LYS A 130 0.62 -14.27 8.70
N GLU A 131 -0.51 -14.87 9.08
CA GLU A 131 -1.52 -15.35 8.15
C GLU A 131 -2.30 -14.21 7.47
N ALA A 132 -3.02 -14.56 6.40
CA ALA A 132 -3.84 -13.62 5.65
C ALA A 132 -5.00 -13.12 6.52
N HIS A 133 -5.12 -11.81 6.65
CA HIS A 133 -6.11 -11.18 7.53
C HIS A 133 -6.72 -9.90 6.96
N VAL A 134 -6.39 -9.59 5.69
CA VAL A 134 -6.86 -8.39 5.00
C VAL A 134 -7.87 -8.82 3.95
N TRP A 135 -9.11 -8.40 4.09
CA TRP A 135 -10.06 -8.52 2.99
C TRP A 135 -9.61 -7.61 1.86
N PHE A 136 -9.49 -8.13 0.64
CA PHE A 136 -9.04 -7.37 -0.52
C PHE A 136 -9.81 -7.79 -1.77
N ASN A 137 -10.18 -6.82 -2.60
CA ASN A 137 -10.73 -7.03 -3.93
C ASN A 137 -9.67 -6.63 -4.96
N PHE A 138 -8.95 -7.62 -5.50
CA PHE A 138 -7.87 -7.40 -6.46
C PHE A 138 -8.29 -6.68 -7.76
N GLY A 139 -9.58 -6.63 -8.05
CA GLY A 139 -10.12 -5.92 -9.20
C GLY A 139 -10.25 -4.41 -8.98
N LEU A 140 -10.43 -3.95 -7.74
CA LEU A 140 -10.79 -2.56 -7.41
C LEU A 140 -9.87 -1.92 -6.37
N ASP A 141 -9.46 -2.67 -5.35
CA ASP A 141 -8.71 -2.11 -4.22
C ASP A 141 -7.28 -1.76 -4.62
N ALA A 142 -6.74 -0.74 -3.96
CA ALA A 142 -5.35 -0.32 -4.08
C ALA A 142 -4.55 -0.67 -2.82
N LEU A 143 -3.30 -1.06 -3.03
CA LEU A 143 -2.31 -1.28 -1.98
C LEU A 143 -1.38 -0.06 -1.90
N LEU A 144 -1.37 0.63 -0.76
CA LEU A 144 -0.46 1.75 -0.48
C LEU A 144 0.70 1.27 0.41
N LEU A 145 1.92 1.36 -0.09
CA LEU A 145 3.14 1.00 0.64
C LEU A 145 3.63 2.18 1.48
N LEU A 146 3.97 1.91 2.75
CA LEU A 146 4.49 2.86 3.72
C LEU A 146 5.62 2.21 4.56
N GLY A 147 6.46 3.04 5.18
CA GLY A 147 7.54 2.62 6.07
C GLY A 147 8.78 2.15 5.32
N GLU A 148 9.55 1.28 5.96
CA GLU A 148 10.84 0.82 5.42
C GLU A 148 10.65 0.03 4.12
N LEU A 149 10.86 0.66 2.96
CA LEU A 149 10.72 0.02 1.64
C LEU A 149 11.82 -1.01 1.40
N GLU A 150 13.04 -0.72 1.87
CA GLU A 150 14.21 -1.60 1.80
C GLU A 150 14.82 -1.81 3.18
N PRO A 151 14.24 -2.69 4.02
CA PRO A 151 14.84 -3.09 5.29
C PRO A 151 16.24 -3.68 5.11
N TYR A 152 17.18 -3.27 5.96
CA TYR A 152 18.56 -3.79 6.04
C TYR A 152 18.81 -4.50 7.37
N ASP A 153 19.63 -5.55 7.34
CA ASP A 153 20.25 -6.10 8.54
C ASP A 153 21.49 -5.29 8.96
N GLU A 154 22.17 -5.75 10.02
CA GLU A 154 23.39 -5.11 10.55
C GLU A 154 24.61 -5.22 9.64
N TYR A 155 24.60 -6.12 8.66
CA TYR A 155 25.68 -6.31 7.69
C TYR A 155 25.42 -5.58 6.36
N GLY A 156 24.28 -4.90 6.24
CA GLY A 156 23.87 -4.18 5.05
C GLY A 156 23.22 -5.05 3.98
N PHE A 157 22.78 -6.27 4.30
CA PHE A 157 21.92 -7.04 3.40
C PHE A 157 20.50 -6.50 3.45
N ASN A 158 19.96 -6.13 2.30
CA ASN A 158 18.57 -5.69 2.19
C ASN A 158 17.63 -6.79 1.73
N SER A 159 16.36 -6.62 2.12
CA SER A 159 15.27 -7.41 1.58
C SER A 159 14.02 -6.52 1.46
N PRO A 160 13.71 -5.99 0.26
CA PRO A 160 12.58 -5.10 0.04
C PRO A 160 11.28 -5.59 0.68
N MET A 161 10.50 -4.69 1.29
CA MET A 161 9.27 -5.06 2.02
C MET A 161 8.27 -5.82 1.15
N VAL A 162 8.26 -5.57 -0.16
CA VAL A 162 7.39 -6.26 -1.12
C VAL A 162 7.70 -7.75 -1.23
N TYR A 163 8.90 -8.18 -0.85
CA TYR A 163 9.27 -9.59 -0.75
C TYR A 163 8.77 -10.27 0.54
N PHE A 164 8.23 -9.50 1.48
CA PHE A 164 7.59 -10.06 2.67
C PHE A 164 6.20 -10.60 2.32
N LEU A 165 5.56 -10.00 1.32
CA LEU A 165 4.24 -10.38 0.81
C LEU A 165 4.31 -11.65 -0.05
N ARG A 166 3.23 -12.43 -0.03
CA ARG A 166 3.07 -13.57 -0.94
C ARG A 166 3.00 -13.12 -2.39
N ARG A 167 3.78 -13.78 -3.24
CA ARG A 167 3.88 -13.47 -4.68
C ARG A 167 2.55 -13.70 -5.40
N GLU A 168 1.74 -14.64 -4.92
CA GLU A 168 0.42 -14.93 -5.47
C GLU A 168 -0.51 -13.72 -5.37
N ASP A 169 -0.44 -12.98 -4.25
CA ASP A 169 -1.25 -11.79 -4.00
C ASP A 169 -0.71 -10.61 -4.81
N THR A 170 0.59 -10.31 -4.72
CA THR A 170 1.18 -9.14 -5.40
C THR A 170 1.01 -9.18 -6.92
N ARG A 171 1.02 -10.37 -7.52
CA ARG A 171 0.80 -10.54 -8.97
C ARG A 171 -0.61 -10.14 -9.44
N ARG A 172 -1.58 -10.11 -8.55
CA ARG A 172 -2.99 -9.82 -8.85
C ARG A 172 -3.38 -8.38 -8.56
N VAL A 173 -2.61 -7.67 -7.73
CA VAL A 173 -2.88 -6.26 -7.39
C VAL A 173 -2.72 -5.41 -8.64
N ARG A 174 -3.79 -4.70 -9.01
CA ARG A 174 -3.84 -3.82 -10.20
C ARG A 174 -3.50 -2.38 -9.89
N HIS A 175 -3.63 -1.97 -8.64
CA HIS A 175 -3.37 -0.62 -8.19
C HIS A 175 -2.40 -0.65 -7.02
N VAL A 176 -1.19 -0.13 -7.23
CA VAL A 176 -0.16 0.01 -6.20
C VAL A 176 0.25 1.47 -6.09
N ALA A 177 0.33 1.94 -4.87
CA ALA A 177 0.82 3.25 -4.51
C ALA A 177 1.98 3.12 -3.52
N CYS A 178 2.85 4.11 -3.47
CA CYS A 178 3.95 4.22 -2.52
C CYS A 178 3.99 5.65 -2.00
N ALA A 179 4.13 5.82 -0.68
CA ALA A 179 4.31 7.14 -0.11
C ALA A 179 5.65 7.75 -0.55
N PHE A 180 5.62 9.04 -0.96
CA PHE A 180 6.79 9.75 -1.47
C PHE A 180 7.88 9.88 -0.41
N GLU A 181 7.48 10.16 0.84
CA GLU A 181 8.34 10.30 2.01
C GLU A 181 9.27 9.08 2.23
N GLU A 182 8.82 7.87 1.86
CA GLU A 182 9.59 6.63 2.04
C GLU A 182 10.64 6.38 0.94
N LEU A 183 10.62 7.18 -0.13
CA LEU A 183 11.68 7.15 -1.14
C LEU A 183 12.93 7.87 -0.66
N HIS A 184 12.83 8.67 0.41
CA HIS A 184 13.95 9.39 1.03
C HIS A 184 14.87 10.09 0.01
N LEU A 185 14.29 10.73 -1.02
CA LEU A 185 15.02 11.31 -2.16
C LEU A 185 16.09 12.36 -1.80
N SER A 186 16.05 12.92 -0.59
CA SER A 186 17.06 13.84 -0.07
C SER A 186 18.22 13.16 0.65
N LEU A 187 18.05 11.89 1.05
CA LEU A 187 19.00 11.12 1.83
C LEU A 187 19.64 10.00 1.01
N TYR A 188 18.89 9.41 0.09
CA TYR A 188 19.31 8.25 -0.69
C TYR A 188 19.94 8.64 -2.02
N GLU A 189 20.91 7.83 -2.43
CA GLU A 189 21.47 7.91 -3.77
C GLU A 189 20.48 7.39 -4.82
N SER A 190 20.66 7.82 -6.06
CA SER A 190 19.67 7.55 -7.12
C SER A 190 19.49 6.06 -7.44
N ASP A 191 20.53 5.26 -7.22
CA ASP A 191 20.54 3.81 -7.41
C ASP A 191 19.76 3.07 -6.32
N GLN A 192 19.83 3.53 -5.06
CA GLN A 192 19.02 3.01 -3.96
C GLN A 192 17.53 3.25 -4.22
N VAL A 193 17.18 4.48 -4.60
CA VAL A 193 15.79 4.82 -4.97
C VAL A 193 15.33 3.98 -6.16
N PHE A 194 16.18 3.77 -7.16
CA PHE A 194 15.86 2.91 -8.28
C PHE A 194 15.65 1.45 -7.85
N GLY A 195 16.50 0.89 -6.97
CA GLY A 195 16.36 -0.46 -6.43
C GLY A 195 14.99 -0.66 -5.78
N SER A 196 14.63 0.25 -4.87
CA SER A 196 13.31 0.28 -4.23
C SER A 196 12.16 0.23 -5.26
N LEU A 197 12.19 1.13 -6.26
CA LEU A 197 11.15 1.21 -7.30
C LEU A 197 11.10 -0.04 -8.17
N PHE A 198 12.27 -0.58 -8.54
CA PHE A 198 12.39 -1.77 -9.36
C PHE A 198 11.73 -2.97 -8.67
N HIS A 199 12.03 -3.18 -7.39
CA HIS A 199 11.48 -4.30 -6.63
C HIS A 199 9.96 -4.21 -6.49
N ILE A 200 9.42 -3.01 -6.27
CA ILE A 200 7.97 -2.77 -6.28
C ILE A 200 7.40 -3.13 -7.66
N ILE A 201 7.89 -2.51 -8.73
CA ILE A 201 7.35 -2.70 -10.08
C ILE A 201 7.43 -4.15 -10.56
N ASP A 202 8.51 -4.88 -10.23
CA ASP A 202 8.67 -6.29 -10.58
C ASP A 202 7.69 -7.20 -9.82
N MET A 203 7.44 -6.91 -8.54
CA MET A 203 6.52 -7.70 -7.70
C MET A 203 5.05 -7.49 -8.03
N PHE A 204 4.69 -6.37 -8.65
CA PHE A 204 3.32 -6.00 -9.02
C PHE A 204 3.10 -5.96 -10.54
N PRO A 205 3.24 -7.08 -11.26
CA PRO A 205 3.20 -7.09 -12.72
C PRO A 205 1.84 -6.70 -13.31
N ALA A 206 0.72 -6.90 -12.60
CA ALA A 206 -0.60 -6.49 -13.05
C ALA A 206 -0.83 -4.97 -12.93
N ALA A 207 -0.06 -4.26 -12.11
CA ALA A 207 -0.19 -2.83 -11.91
C ALA A 207 0.47 -2.04 -13.04
N GLN A 208 -0.32 -1.50 -13.97
CA GLN A 208 0.21 -0.76 -15.12
C GLN A 208 0.96 0.52 -14.72
N ARG A 209 0.62 1.08 -13.55
CA ARG A 209 1.20 2.30 -13.01
C ARG A 209 1.61 2.09 -11.56
N LEU A 210 2.73 2.70 -11.17
CA LEU A 210 3.07 2.93 -9.78
C LEU A 210 2.66 4.36 -9.43
N LEU A 211 1.82 4.52 -8.43
CA LEU A 211 1.42 5.84 -7.94
C LEU A 211 2.37 6.24 -6.80
N ILE A 212 2.87 7.46 -6.83
CA ILE A 212 3.67 8.04 -5.75
C ILE A 212 2.81 9.09 -5.05
N THR A 213 2.42 8.83 -3.81
CA THR A 213 1.53 9.73 -3.06
C THR A 213 2.32 10.80 -2.33
N SER A 214 1.92 12.04 -2.53
CA SER A 214 2.48 13.23 -1.90
C SER A 214 1.53 13.74 -0.83
N THR A 215 2.05 13.96 0.37
CA THR A 215 1.40 14.70 1.45
C THR A 215 1.59 16.21 1.25
N PRO A 216 0.86 17.08 1.96
CA PRO A 216 1.13 18.52 1.97
C PRO A 216 2.55 18.88 2.39
N GLN A 217 3.15 18.10 3.30
CA GLN A 217 4.52 18.27 3.77
C GLN A 217 5.53 18.01 2.66
N ASP A 218 5.26 17.04 1.78
CA ASP A 218 6.07 16.79 0.58
C ASP A 218 5.95 17.92 -0.46
N ALA A 219 4.79 18.56 -0.53
CA ALA A 219 4.46 19.58 -1.52
C ALA A 219 5.16 20.93 -1.26
N GLU A 220 5.53 21.24 -0.01
CA GLU A 220 6.33 22.43 0.32
C GLU A 220 7.70 22.41 -0.39
N VAL A 221 8.20 21.23 -0.75
CA VAL A 221 9.49 21.08 -1.45
C VAL A 221 9.35 21.26 -2.97
N ARG A 222 8.16 21.09 -3.57
CA ARG A 222 7.98 21.12 -5.05
C ARG A 222 6.58 21.56 -5.50
N HIS A 223 6.51 22.68 -6.22
CA HIS A 223 5.29 23.15 -6.91
C HIS A 223 5.01 22.39 -8.21
N LEU A 224 4.65 21.10 -8.13
CA LEU A 224 4.19 20.32 -9.29
C LEU A 224 2.66 20.40 -9.41
N VAL A 225 2.14 20.54 -10.63
CA VAL A 225 0.72 20.31 -10.91
C VAL A 225 0.48 18.80 -10.90
N LEU A 226 -0.35 18.31 -9.99
CA LEU A 226 -0.64 16.88 -9.80
C LEU A 226 -2.05 16.55 -10.32
N PRO A 227 -2.30 15.34 -10.86
CA PRO A 227 -1.33 14.27 -11.07
C PRO A 227 -0.43 14.50 -12.29
N THR A 228 0.84 14.07 -12.22
CA THR A 228 1.80 14.25 -13.34
C THR A 228 2.84 13.14 -13.46
N THR A 229 3.20 12.83 -14.70
CA THR A 229 4.36 12.00 -15.05
C THR A 229 5.64 12.82 -15.20
N ASP A 230 5.54 14.16 -15.28
CA ASP A 230 6.70 15.04 -15.23
C ASP A 230 7.16 15.26 -13.79
N ASN A 231 7.61 14.17 -13.17
CA ASN A 231 8.09 14.15 -11.79
C ASN A 231 9.50 13.54 -11.71
N VAL A 232 10.20 13.80 -10.61
CA VAL A 232 11.59 13.35 -10.42
C VAL A 232 11.72 11.84 -10.42
N VAL A 233 10.73 11.13 -9.88
CA VAL A 233 10.75 9.67 -9.75
C VAL A 233 10.64 9.03 -11.14
N GLN A 234 9.73 9.52 -11.98
CA GLN A 234 9.62 9.11 -13.38
C GLN A 234 10.87 9.46 -14.19
N LYS A 235 11.47 10.63 -13.98
CA LYS A 235 12.72 11.02 -14.66
C LYS A 235 13.87 10.10 -14.28
N LEU A 236 14.03 9.83 -12.98
CA LEU A 236 15.01 8.89 -12.45
C LEU A 236 14.80 7.50 -13.05
N TRP A 237 13.57 6.98 -12.98
CA TRP A 237 13.21 5.70 -13.60
C TRP A 237 13.57 5.67 -15.08
N SER A 238 13.16 6.68 -15.85
CA SER A 238 13.42 6.74 -17.30
C SER A 238 14.92 6.80 -17.60
N ALA A 239 15.71 7.54 -16.81
CA ALA A 239 17.16 7.63 -16.99
C ALA A 239 17.83 6.27 -16.79
N PHE A 240 17.49 5.54 -15.72
CA PHE A 240 18.03 4.21 -15.46
C PHE A 240 17.59 3.19 -16.53
N MET A 241 16.32 3.21 -16.91
CA MET A 241 15.79 2.30 -17.94
C MET A 241 16.44 2.53 -19.31
N ASN A 242 16.81 3.76 -19.64
CA ASN A 242 17.54 4.07 -20.87
C ASN A 242 19.04 3.70 -20.81
N GLY A 243 19.62 3.64 -19.61
CA GLY A 243 21.04 3.37 -19.40
C GLY A 243 21.43 1.89 -19.26
N THR A 244 20.46 0.97 -19.18
CA THR A 244 20.71 -0.45 -18.89
C THR A 244 20.32 -1.37 -20.05
N THR A 245 21.15 -2.38 -20.34
CA THR A 245 20.98 -3.32 -21.48
C THR A 245 20.12 -4.54 -21.16
N CYS A 246 19.81 -4.80 -19.89
CA CYS A 246 19.01 -5.92 -19.42
C CYS A 246 17.51 -5.54 -19.37
N MET A 247 16.86 -5.43 -20.54
CA MET A 247 15.49 -4.89 -20.64
C MET A 247 14.48 -5.92 -21.11
N THR A 248 13.37 -6.05 -20.36
CA THR A 248 12.12 -6.60 -20.89
C THR A 248 11.22 -5.43 -21.33
N SER A 249 10.53 -5.57 -22.45
CA SER A 249 9.66 -4.51 -23.00
C SER A 249 8.52 -4.09 -22.07
N SER A 250 8.20 -4.91 -21.06
CA SER A 250 7.16 -4.64 -20.06
C SER A 250 7.58 -3.61 -19.01
N LEU A 251 8.86 -3.56 -18.61
CA LEU A 251 9.32 -2.63 -17.56
C LEU A 251 9.44 -1.21 -18.11
N VAL A 252 9.91 -1.05 -19.35
CA VAL A 252 10.05 0.26 -20.02
C VAL A 252 8.71 1.00 -20.16
N LYS A 253 7.61 0.26 -20.29
CA LYS A 253 6.26 0.83 -20.47
C LYS A 253 5.58 1.23 -19.16
N ARG A 254 6.20 0.96 -18.00
CA ARG A 254 5.63 1.31 -16.69
C ARG A 254 5.62 2.81 -16.49
N GLN A 255 4.51 3.32 -16.00
CA GLN A 255 4.36 4.74 -15.68
C GLN A 255 4.40 4.94 -14.16
N ILE A 256 5.22 5.88 -13.72
CA ILE A 256 5.29 6.36 -12.34
C ILE A 256 4.61 7.72 -12.30
N LEU A 257 3.45 7.79 -11.65
CA LEU A 257 2.63 8.99 -11.57
C LEU A 257 2.69 9.53 -10.15
N MET A 258 3.02 10.81 -10.00
CA MET A 258 2.91 11.48 -8.70
C MET A 258 1.50 12.06 -8.54
N ILE A 259 0.89 11.88 -7.37
CA ILE A 259 -0.47 12.33 -7.05
C ILE A 259 -0.53 12.78 -5.58
N ARG A 260 -1.43 13.70 -5.24
CA ARG A 260 -1.69 14.01 -3.83
C ARG A 260 -2.34 12.80 -3.16
N GLU A 261 -1.92 12.46 -1.95
CA GLU A 261 -2.50 11.31 -1.23
C GLU A 261 -4.02 11.46 -1.06
N ALA A 262 -4.50 12.68 -0.83
CA ALA A 262 -5.93 12.99 -0.72
C ALA A 262 -6.74 12.72 -2.01
N ASP A 263 -6.09 12.78 -3.19
CA ASP A 263 -6.75 12.53 -4.49
C ASP A 263 -6.67 11.06 -4.91
N LEU A 264 -5.91 10.23 -4.17
CA LEU A 264 -5.75 8.81 -4.48
C LEU A 264 -7.11 8.07 -4.59
N PRO A 265 -8.08 8.24 -3.67
CA PRO A 265 -9.36 7.54 -3.78
C PRO A 265 -10.11 7.83 -5.08
N GLU A 266 -10.23 9.11 -5.44
CA GLU A 266 -10.91 9.56 -6.66
C GLU A 266 -10.19 9.05 -7.91
N PHE A 267 -8.85 9.03 -7.88
CA PHE A 267 -8.05 8.49 -8.97
C PHE A 267 -8.29 6.99 -9.16
N ILE A 268 -8.30 6.20 -8.09
CA ILE A 268 -8.57 4.76 -8.17
C ILE A 268 -9.96 4.51 -8.76
N VAL A 269 -11.00 5.20 -8.28
CA VAL A 269 -12.37 5.06 -8.81
C VAL A 269 -12.43 5.32 -10.31
N ARG A 270 -11.73 6.34 -10.82
CA ARG A 270 -11.70 6.69 -12.25
C ARG A 270 -10.96 5.69 -13.14
N HIS A 271 -10.11 4.83 -12.55
CA HIS A 271 -9.21 3.95 -13.28
C HIS A 271 -9.34 2.47 -12.89
N SER A 272 -10.41 2.12 -12.15
CA SER A 272 -10.79 0.74 -11.80
C SER A 272 -11.59 0.05 -12.91
#